data_AF-A0A844ZUT2-F1
#
_entry.id   AF-A0A844ZUT2-F1
#
_cell.length_a   1.000
_cell.length_b   1.000
_cell.length_c   1.000
_cell.angle_alpha   90.00
_cell.angle_beta   90.00
_cell.angle_gamma   90.00
#
_symmetry.space_group_name_H-M   'P 1'
#
loop_
_entity.id
_entity.type
_entity.pdbx_description
1 polymer ?
#
loop_
_entity_poly.entity_id
_entity_poly.type
_entity_poly.pdbx_seq_one_letter_code
_entity_poly.pdbx_strand_id
1 'polypeptide(L)'
;MRSKANQRFPTHHGYGEIGLSRFFMLYVAQAVWLGLGVYLLLHAYWPSTCTPHNPIEVYACSMRLPENGGWREAALLTWLWATPILIALEISRRMRRDEA
;
A
#
# COMPACT_ATOMS: atom_id res chain seq x y z
N MET A 1 19.32 -37.53 -11.35
CA MET A 1 19.21 -36.65 -10.15
C MET A 1 19.62 -35.25 -10.54
N ARG A 2 18.67 -34.30 -10.58
CA ARG A 2 18.91 -32.92 -11.06
C ARG A 2 19.34 -32.09 -9.86
N SER A 3 20.64 -31.78 -9.77
CA SER A 3 21.19 -30.91 -8.73
C SER A 3 20.51 -29.54 -8.83
N LYS A 4 19.71 -29.18 -7.83
CA LYS A 4 19.16 -27.82 -7.67
C LYS A 4 20.36 -26.91 -7.44
N ALA A 5 20.76 -26.19 -8.49
CA ALA A 5 21.79 -25.16 -8.40
C ALA A 5 21.42 -24.18 -7.30
N ASN A 6 22.28 -24.13 -6.28
CA ASN A 6 22.12 -23.34 -5.08
C ASN A 6 22.21 -21.84 -5.44
N GLN A 7 21.06 -21.19 -5.63
CA GLN A 7 20.99 -19.75 -5.88
C GLN A 7 21.34 -19.00 -4.59
N ARG A 8 22.64 -18.77 -4.38
CA ARG A 8 23.14 -17.89 -3.34
C ARG A 8 22.84 -16.45 -3.75
N PHE A 9 21.88 -15.83 -3.06
CA PHE A 9 21.72 -14.38 -3.09
C PHE A 9 22.59 -13.78 -1.97
N PRO A 10 23.65 -13.01 -2.29
CA PRO A 10 24.66 -12.57 -1.33
C PRO A 10 24.15 -11.57 -0.27
N THR A 11 22.88 -11.15 -0.32
CA THR A 11 22.29 -10.14 0.58
C THR A 11 21.26 -10.68 1.58
N HIS A 12 21.02 -12.00 1.61
CA HIS A 12 20.05 -12.61 2.52
C HIS A 12 20.71 -13.68 3.41
N HIS A 13 20.91 -13.37 4.69
CA HIS A 13 21.20 -14.38 5.70
C HIS A 13 19.91 -15.13 6.05
N GLY A 14 19.62 -16.18 5.28
CA GLY A 14 18.50 -17.10 5.50
C GLY A 14 18.22 -17.95 4.27
N TYR A 15 18.50 -19.25 4.36
CA TYR A 15 18.05 -20.22 3.35
C TYR A 15 16.53 -20.39 3.48
N GLY A 16 15.78 -19.66 2.67
CA GLY A 16 14.36 -19.92 2.45
C GLY A 16 14.13 -20.03 0.96
N GLU A 17 13.74 -21.21 0.47
CA GLU A 17 13.06 -21.29 -0.82
C GLU A 17 11.96 -20.22 -0.80
N ILE A 18 11.97 -19.29 -1.76
CA ILE A 18 10.94 -18.25 -1.84
C ILE A 18 9.67 -18.98 -2.29
N GLY A 19 8.97 -19.59 -1.32
CA GLY A 19 7.78 -20.39 -1.59
C GLY A 19 6.69 -19.53 -2.21
N LEU A 20 5.91 -20.14 -3.11
CA LEU A 20 4.74 -19.52 -3.75
C LEU A 20 3.81 -18.84 -2.72
N SER A 21 3.77 -19.39 -1.50
CA SER A 21 3.03 -18.86 -0.35
C SER A 21 3.38 -17.42 0.02
N ARG A 22 4.65 -17.01 -0.09
CA ARG A 22 5.07 -15.63 0.23
C ARG A 22 4.51 -14.65 -0.78
N PHE A 23 4.61 -14.95 -2.08
CA PHE A 23 4.05 -14.11 -3.13
C PHE A 23 2.53 -14.05 -3.03
N PHE A 24 1.88 -15.19 -2.78
CA PHE A 24 0.44 -15.25 -2.56
C PHE A 24 -0.01 -14.33 -1.42
N MET A 25 0.60 -14.44 -0.24
CA MET A 25 0.26 -13.59 0.91
C MET A 25 0.51 -12.10 0.63
N LEU A 26 1.56 -11.76 -0.11
CA LEU A 26 1.82 -10.38 -0.52
C LEU A 26 0.72 -9.82 -1.42
N TYR A 27 0.21 -10.62 -2.37
CA TYR A 27 -0.90 -10.19 -3.23
C TYR A 27 -2.23 -10.14 -2.47
N VAL A 28 -2.48 -11.06 -1.54
CA VAL A 28 -3.64 -11.00 -0.65
C VAL A 28 -3.60 -9.72 0.19
N ALA A 29 -2.46 -9.40 0.79
CA ALA A 29 -2.30 -8.18 1.57
C ALA A 29 -2.55 -6.92 0.73
N GLN A 30 -2.06 -6.88 -0.52
CA GLN A 30 -2.34 -5.79 -1.46
C GLN A 30 -3.83 -5.70 -1.79
N ALA A 31 -4.50 -6.82 -2.07
CA ALA A 31 -5.92 -6.86 -2.36
C ALA A 31 -6.76 -6.36 -1.17
N VAL A 32 -6.42 -6.81 0.05
CA VAL A 32 -7.04 -6.34 1.29
C VAL A 32 -6.80 -4.85 1.49
N TRP A 33 -5.58 -4.36 1.24
CA TRP A 33 -5.26 -2.95 1.36
C TRP A 33 -6.06 -2.08 0.38
N LEU A 34 -6.18 -2.50 -0.88
CA LEU A 34 -7.00 -1.79 -1.87
C LEU A 34 -8.50 -1.85 -1.53
N GLY A 35 -8.98 -3.02 -1.11
CA GLY A 35 -10.35 -3.20 -0.64
C GLY A 35 -10.68 -2.33 0.57
N LEU A 36 -9.75 -2.20 1.52
CA LEU A 36 -9.87 -1.29 2.66
C LEU A 36 -10.02 0.17 2.20
N GLY A 37 -9.22 0.61 1.22
CA GLY A 37 -9.33 1.95 0.67
C GLY A 37 -10.69 2.23 0.04
N VAL A 38 -11.18 1.32 -0.80
CA VAL A 38 -12.51 1.42 -1.43
C VAL A 38 -13.61 1.43 -0.37
N TYR A 39 -13.53 0.53 0.62
CA TYR A 39 -14.49 0.48 1.72
C TYR A 39 -14.54 1.80 2.47
N LEU A 40 -13.39 2.36 2.84
CA LEU A 40 -13.31 3.64 3.52
C LEU A 40 -13.84 4.79 2.66
N LEU A 41 -13.52 4.82 1.36
CA LEU A 41 -13.99 5.86 0.44
C LEU A 41 -15.51 5.89 0.31
N LEU A 42 -16.16 4.72 0.23
CA LEU A 42 -17.61 4.59 0.11
C LEU A 42 -18.36 4.91 1.42
N HIS A 43 -17.71 4.76 2.57
CA HIS A 43 -18.32 4.88 3.89
C HIS A 43 -17.88 6.12 4.68
N ALA A 44 -16.95 6.92 4.15
CA ALA A 44 -16.51 8.16 4.76
C ALA A 44 -17.52 9.28 4.47
N TYR A 45 -17.76 10.11 5.48
CA TYR A 45 -18.62 11.27 5.32
C TYR A 45 -17.81 12.47 4.81
N TRP A 46 -18.18 12.98 3.65
CA TRP A 46 -17.59 14.19 3.08
C TRP A 46 -18.46 15.41 3.44
N PRO A 47 -17.87 16.48 4.03
CA PRO A 47 -18.63 17.69 4.29
C PRO A 47 -19.04 18.35 2.97
N SER A 48 -20.22 18.99 2.95
CA SER A 48 -20.75 19.69 1.76
C SER A 48 -19.82 20.79 1.23
N THR A 49 -18.94 21.32 2.07
CA THR A 49 -17.90 22.30 1.72
C THR A 49 -16.72 21.71 0.95
N CYS A 50 -16.56 20.38 0.93
CA CYS A 50 -15.47 19.68 0.25
C CYS A 50 -15.96 18.30 -0.23
N THR A 51 -16.81 18.32 -1.26
CA THR A 51 -17.29 17.10 -1.94
C THR A 51 -16.41 16.85 -3.17
N PRO A 52 -15.59 15.79 -3.18
CA PRO A 52 -14.68 15.54 -4.28
C PRO A 52 -15.43 14.96 -5.48
N HIS A 53 -15.26 15.57 -6.65
CA HIS A 53 -15.71 15.04 -7.94
C HIS A 53 -14.60 14.30 -8.66
N ASN A 54 -13.34 14.60 -8.34
CA ASN A 54 -12.15 14.06 -9.00
C ASN A 54 -11.16 13.50 -7.98
N PRO A 55 -10.30 12.53 -8.36
CA PRO A 55 -9.31 11.94 -7.45
C PRO A 55 -8.31 12.98 -6.89
N ILE A 56 -8.01 14.04 -7.64
CA ILE A 56 -7.16 15.13 -7.16
C ILE A 56 -7.84 15.90 -6.03
N GLU A 57 -9.14 16.15 -6.16
CA GLU A 57 -9.94 16.82 -5.13
C GLU A 57 -10.07 15.95 -3.87
N VAL A 58 -10.11 14.62 -4.00
CA VAL A 58 -10.05 13.68 -2.86
C VAL A 58 -8.79 13.94 -2.02
N TYR A 59 -7.63 14.13 -2.66
CA TYR A 59 -6.39 14.46 -1.95
C TYR A 59 -6.39 15.86 -1.36
N ALA A 60 -6.90 16.87 -2.09
CA ALA A 60 -6.95 18.25 -1.59
C ALA A 60 -7.89 18.38 -0.38
N CYS A 61 -9.07 17.75 -0.46
CA CYS A 61 -10.04 17.70 0.64
C CYS A 61 -9.61 16.71 1.75
N SER A 62 -8.61 15.85 1.52
CA SER A 62 -8.22 14.79 2.47
C SER A 62 -7.91 15.32 3.87
N MET A 63 -7.26 16.50 3.93
CA MET A 63 -6.83 17.14 5.16
C MET A 63 -7.98 17.56 6.09
N ARG A 64 -9.18 17.74 5.54
CA ARG A 64 -10.38 18.14 6.31
C ARG A 64 -11.22 16.96 6.80
N LEU A 65 -10.96 15.72 6.34
CA LEU A 65 -11.69 14.54 6.80
C LEU A 65 -11.72 14.36 8.32
N PRO A 66 -10.61 14.48 9.06
CA PRO A 66 -10.63 14.24 10.50
C PRO A 66 -11.36 15.33 11.31
N GLU A 67 -11.82 16.43 10.69
CA GLU A 67 -12.53 17.52 11.38
C GLU A 67 -13.85 17.05 12.03
N ASN A 68 -14.50 16.03 11.46
CA ASN A 68 -15.75 15.47 12.01
C ASN A 68 -15.52 14.43 13.12
N GLY A 69 -14.26 14.09 13.44
CA GLY A 69 -13.92 13.21 14.57
C GLY A 69 -14.24 11.72 14.37
N GLY A 70 -14.67 11.30 13.18
CA GLY A 70 -14.96 9.90 12.89
C GLY A 70 -13.71 9.09 12.57
N TRP A 71 -13.69 7.83 13.03
CA TRP A 71 -12.54 6.93 12.83
C TRP A 71 -12.33 6.53 11.37
N ARG A 72 -13.41 6.51 10.58
CA ARG A 72 -13.37 6.13 9.15
C ARG A 72 -12.67 7.21 8.33
N GLU A 73 -12.94 8.46 8.66
CA GLU A 73 -12.39 9.65 8.06
C GLU A 73 -10.89 9.76 8.34
N ALA A 74 -10.48 9.54 9.60
CA ALA A 74 -9.07 9.48 9.99
C ALA A 74 -8.33 8.30 9.34
N ALA A 75 -8.98 7.13 9.23
CA ALA A 75 -8.42 5.97 8.55
C ALA A 75 -8.27 6.22 7.04
N LEU A 76 -9.24 6.88 6.41
CA LEU A 76 -9.19 7.22 4.98
C LEU A 76 -8.07 8.21 4.67
N LEU A 77 -7.92 9.26 5.50
CA LEU A 77 -6.76 10.16 5.42
C LEU A 77 -5.46 9.35 5.49
N THR A 78 -5.33 8.51 6.50
CA THR A 78 -4.10 7.70 6.68
C THR A 78 -3.85 6.80 5.48
N TRP A 79 -4.89 6.16 4.95
CA TRP A 79 -4.78 5.30 3.77
C TRP A 79 -4.35 6.07 2.52
N LEU A 80 -4.93 7.25 2.28
CA LEU A 80 -4.59 8.14 1.16
C LEU A 80 -3.13 8.59 1.21
N TRP A 81 -2.58 8.87 2.40
CA TRP A 81 -1.21 9.34 2.54
C TRP A 81 -0.19 8.20 2.67
N ALA A 82 -0.59 7.04 3.20
CA ALA A 82 0.27 5.86 3.27
C ALA A 82 0.51 5.25 1.88
N THR A 83 -0.47 5.23 0.99
CA THR A 83 -0.34 4.64 -0.36
C THR A 83 0.80 5.24 -1.20
N PRO A 84 0.93 6.57 -1.39
CA PRO A 84 2.04 7.14 -2.15
C PRO A 84 3.39 6.91 -1.47
N ILE A 85 3.45 6.91 -0.14
CA ILE A 85 4.69 6.61 0.61
C ILE A 85 5.12 5.16 0.36
N LEU A 86 4.20 4.20 0.45
CA LEU A 86 4.49 2.79 0.20
C LEU A 86 4.95 2.56 -1.25
N ILE A 87 4.33 3.24 -2.20
CA ILE A 87 4.75 3.20 -3.61
C ILE A 87 6.15 3.79 -3.78
N ALA A 88 6.43 4.95 -3.20
CA ALA A 88 7.77 5.56 -3.26
C ALA A 88 8.85 4.67 -2.64
N LEU A 89 8.55 4.02 -1.51
CA LEU A 89 9.46 3.08 -0.85
C LEU A 89 9.68 1.81 -1.69
N GLU A 90 8.65 1.32 -2.38
CA GLU A 90 8.78 0.21 -3.32
C GLU A 90 9.66 0.57 -4.52
N ILE A 91 9.48 1.75 -5.10
CA ILE A 91 10.31 2.27 -6.20
C ILE A 91 11.76 2.41 -5.75
N SER A 92 11.99 3.06 -4.61
CA SER A 92 13.33 3.21 -4.01
C SER A 92 14.02 1.85 -3.80
N ARG A 93 13.27 0.84 -3.33
CA ARG A 93 13.79 -0.51 -3.12
C ARG A 93 14.17 -1.20 -4.43
N ARG A 94 13.43 -0.96 -5.51
CA ARG A 94 13.73 -1.51 -6.84
C ARG A 94 14.96 -0.84 -7.45
N MET A 95 15.02 0.48 -7.44
CA MET A 95 16.18 1.24 -7.94
C MET A 95 17.48 0.81 -7.24
N ARG A 96 17.48 0.67 -5.91
CA ARG A 96 18.65 0.21 -5.16
C ARG A 96 19.09 -1.22 -5.50
N ARG A 97 18.19 -2.07 -5.98
CA ARG A 97 18.53 -3.43 -6.44
C ARG A 97 19.09 -3.45 -7.85
N ASP A 98 18.74 -2.47 -8.68
CA ASP A 98 19.24 -2.38 -10.06
C ASP A 98 20.67 -1.79 -10.12
N GLU A 99 21.10 -1.08 -9.07
CA GLU A 99 22.46 -0.50 -8.93
C GLU A 99 23.51 -1.45 -8.31
N ALA A 100 23.11 -2.64 -7.83
CA ALA A 100 23.97 -3.59 -7.10
C ALA A 100 24.14 -4.93 -7.84
#